data_AF-A0A958BIP4-F1
#
_entry.id   AF-A0A958BIP4-F1
#
_cell.length_a   1.000
_cell.length_b   1.000
_cell.length_c   1.000
_cell.angle_alpha   90.00
_cell.angle_beta   90.00
_cell.angle_gamma   90.00
#
_symmetry.space_group_name_H-M   'P 1'
#
loop_
_entity.id
_entity.type
_entity.pdbx_description
1 polymer ?
#
loop_
_entity_poly.entity_id
_entity_poly.type
_entity_poly.pdbx_seq_one_letter_code
_entity_poly.pdbx_strand_id
1 'polypeptide(L)'
;MRAWSKTKIIATLGPASQDAATIGKLLAAGADCFRINFSHGDGKSLRPLYESARAAAAEAGLPIPLLADIQGPKLRIGDLPSEGVMLHSGAEFSLTTRDVSGSAAEVHTPHEELVADVRPGAVIYLADGTIRLRVESVTDTDVKTSVLTGGALFSHKGINVPGVSLSSIPTLTEKDERDLRSVADMG
;
A
#
# COMPACT_ATOMS: atom_id res chain seq x y z
N MET A 1 -35.71 1.51 13.47
CA MET A 1 -35.20 0.13 13.51
C MET A 1 -34.29 -0.05 12.30
N ARG A 2 -33.00 -0.38 12.52
CA ARG A 2 -32.03 -0.57 11.42
C ARG A 2 -32.46 -1.81 10.62
N ALA A 3 -32.69 -1.66 9.31
CA ALA A 3 -33.06 -2.80 8.47
C ALA A 3 -31.94 -3.84 8.51
N TRP A 4 -32.27 -5.09 8.81
CA TRP A 4 -31.28 -6.15 8.97
C TRP A 4 -30.76 -6.55 7.58
N SER A 5 -29.64 -5.96 7.17
CA SER A 5 -28.90 -6.41 5.99
C SER A 5 -28.04 -7.62 6.33
N LYS A 6 -28.10 -8.64 5.47
CA LYS A 6 -27.17 -9.78 5.50
C LYS A 6 -25.77 -9.35 5.05
N THR A 7 -25.68 -8.40 4.13
CA THR A 7 -24.42 -7.81 3.67
C THR A 7 -23.93 -6.77 4.68
N LYS A 8 -22.65 -6.84 5.04
CA LYS A 8 -22.00 -5.94 6.00
C LYS A 8 -21.15 -4.89 5.29
N ILE A 9 -21.12 -3.68 5.83
CA ILE A 9 -20.37 -2.54 5.28
C ILE A 9 -19.14 -2.28 6.16
N ILE A 10 -17.96 -2.41 5.55
CA ILE A 10 -16.69 -1.97 6.14
C ILE A 10 -16.34 -0.60 5.55
N ALA A 11 -16.19 0.41 6.40
CA ALA A 11 -15.79 1.75 5.98
C ALA A 11 -14.37 2.08 6.47
N THR A 12 -13.48 2.50 5.56
CA THR A 12 -12.14 2.95 5.95
C THR A 12 -12.20 4.36 6.53
N LEU A 13 -11.64 4.53 7.73
CA LEU A 13 -11.48 5.84 8.35
C LEU A 13 -10.20 6.52 7.87
N GLY A 14 -10.24 7.85 7.74
CA GLY A 14 -9.11 8.64 7.28
C GLY A 14 -9.33 10.14 7.51
N PRO A 15 -8.56 11.02 6.84
CA PRO A 15 -8.60 12.47 7.09
C PRO A 15 -9.99 13.11 6.96
N ALA A 16 -10.84 12.57 6.07
CA ALA A 16 -12.20 13.04 5.85
C ALA A 16 -13.23 12.47 6.86
N SER A 17 -12.82 11.56 7.75
CA SER A 17 -13.71 10.79 8.64
C SER A 17 -13.06 10.49 10.00
N GLN A 18 -12.35 11.46 10.56
CA GLN A 18 -11.56 11.27 11.78
C GLN A 18 -12.24 11.73 13.08
N ASP A 19 -13.25 12.59 13.00
CA ASP A 19 -13.98 13.08 14.15
C ASP A 19 -15.21 12.23 14.50
N ALA A 20 -15.58 12.20 15.78
CA ALA A 20 -16.69 11.39 16.28
C ALA A 20 -18.04 11.72 15.60
N ALA A 21 -18.30 12.98 15.25
CA ALA A 21 -19.57 13.37 14.62
C ALA A 21 -19.69 12.80 13.20
N THR A 22 -18.61 12.86 12.42
CA THR A 22 -18.56 12.25 11.08
C THR A 22 -18.65 10.73 11.16
N ILE A 23 -17.97 10.10 12.11
CA ILE A 23 -18.07 8.65 12.35
C ILE A 23 -19.49 8.26 12.74
N GLY A 24 -20.16 9.04 13.59
CA GLY A 24 -21.56 8.84 13.96
C GLY A 24 -22.51 8.88 12.75
N LYS A 25 -22.27 9.78 11.79
CA LYS A 25 -23.02 9.80 10.52
C LYS A 25 -22.81 8.53 9.71
N LEU A 26 -21.59 7.99 9.66
CA LEU A 26 -21.30 6.72 8.98
C LEU A 26 -22.02 5.54 9.64
N LEU A 27 -22.09 5.53 10.98
CA LEU A 27 -22.87 4.53 11.73
C LEU A 27 -24.37 4.62 11.40
N ALA A 28 -24.93 5.83 11.42
CA ALA A 28 -26.33 6.08 11.07
C ALA A 28 -26.64 5.68 9.62
N ALA A 29 -25.68 5.89 8.71
CA ALA A 29 -25.78 5.49 7.30
C ALA A 29 -25.64 3.98 7.07
N GLY A 30 -25.18 3.21 8.06
CA GLY A 30 -25.18 1.75 8.03
C GLY A 30 -23.81 1.07 8.06
N ALA A 31 -22.71 1.77 8.40
CA ALA A 31 -21.42 1.11 8.63
C ALA A 31 -21.52 0.04 9.73
N ASP A 32 -21.00 -1.16 9.47
CA ASP A 32 -21.00 -2.29 10.41
C ASP A 32 -19.62 -2.49 11.05
N CYS A 33 -18.55 -2.03 10.41
CA CYS A 33 -17.17 -2.11 10.87
C CYS A 33 -16.37 -0.94 10.32
N PHE A 34 -15.39 -0.46 11.09
CA PHE A 34 -14.44 0.53 10.61
C PHE A 34 -13.05 -0.05 10.41
N ARG A 35 -12.46 0.23 9.26
CA ARG A 35 -11.08 -0.15 8.93
C ARG A 35 -10.14 1.01 9.22
N ILE A 36 -9.08 0.76 9.99
CA ILE A 36 -7.98 1.70 10.26
C ILE A 36 -6.75 1.20 9.49
N ASN A 37 -6.29 1.98 8.52
CA ASN A 37 -5.21 1.58 7.61
C ASN A 37 -3.85 2.11 8.09
N PHE A 38 -2.99 1.21 8.53
CA PHE A 38 -1.64 1.51 9.03
C PHE A 38 -0.62 1.78 7.91
N SER A 39 -1.02 1.75 6.64
CA SER A 39 -0.16 2.17 5.53
C SER A 39 0.12 3.69 5.51
N HIS A 40 -0.70 4.49 6.21
CA HIS A 40 -0.65 5.95 6.19
C HIS A 40 -0.37 6.57 7.56
N GLY A 41 0.08 5.77 8.54
CA GLY A 41 0.36 6.23 9.89
C GLY A 41 1.05 5.17 10.74
N ASP A 42 1.22 5.51 12.01
CA ASP A 42 1.74 4.64 13.06
C ASP A 42 0.75 4.57 14.22
N GLY A 43 1.02 3.70 15.21
CA GLY A 43 0.16 3.56 16.38
C GLY A 43 -0.10 4.87 17.14
N LYS A 44 0.87 5.80 17.17
CA LYS A 44 0.71 7.07 17.87
C LYS A 44 -0.25 8.01 17.14
N SER A 45 -0.07 8.17 15.83
CA SER A 45 -0.89 9.04 14.99
C SER A 45 -2.30 8.49 14.77
N LEU A 46 -2.49 7.17 14.81
CA LEU A 46 -3.78 6.52 14.61
C LEU A 46 -4.59 6.33 15.91
N ARG A 47 -3.98 6.49 17.09
CA ARG A 47 -4.67 6.38 18.39
C ARG A 47 -5.88 7.32 18.54
N PRO A 48 -5.81 8.62 18.19
CA PRO A 48 -6.97 9.51 18.30
C PRO A 48 -8.15 9.08 17.41
N LEU A 49 -7.84 8.47 16.26
CA LEU A 49 -8.85 7.94 15.33
C LEU A 49 -9.57 6.73 15.94
N TYR A 50 -8.82 5.83 16.56
CA TYR A 50 -9.37 4.71 17.33
C TYR A 50 -10.30 5.20 18.46
N GLU A 51 -9.83 6.16 19.26
CA GLU A 51 -10.60 6.73 20.38
C GLU A 51 -11.90 7.39 19.89
N SER A 52 -11.83 8.15 18.80
CA SER A 52 -13.02 8.78 18.18
C SER A 52 -14.02 7.74 17.69
N ALA A 53 -13.54 6.64 17.09
CA ALA A 53 -14.40 5.55 16.64
C ALA A 53 -15.08 4.80 17.81
N ARG A 54 -14.34 4.56 18.90
CA ARG A 54 -14.90 3.98 20.14
C ARG A 54 -15.92 4.88 20.79
N ALA A 55 -15.66 6.19 20.87
CA ALA A 55 -16.60 7.17 21.41
C ALA A 55 -17.91 7.21 20.61
N ALA A 56 -17.82 7.28 19.28
CA ALA A 56 -19.00 7.28 18.40
C ALA A 56 -19.81 5.97 18.51
N ALA A 57 -19.14 4.82 18.62
CA ALA A 57 -19.80 3.54 18.82
C ALA A 57 -20.53 3.46 20.17
N ALA A 58 -19.92 3.98 21.24
CA ALA A 58 -20.53 4.07 22.57
C ALA A 58 -21.75 4.99 22.60
N GLU A 59 -21.65 6.18 21.97
CA GLU A 59 -22.77 7.13 21.86
C GLU A 59 -23.95 6.53 21.07
N ALA A 60 -23.66 5.78 20.00
CA ALA A 60 -24.67 5.10 19.22
C ALA A 60 -25.26 3.85 19.91
N GLY A 61 -24.65 3.37 21.00
CA GLY A 61 -25.03 2.12 21.66
C GLY A 61 -24.84 0.88 20.79
N LEU A 62 -23.85 0.91 19.87
CA LEU A 62 -23.62 -0.16 18.90
C LEU A 62 -22.25 -0.82 19.13
N PRO A 63 -22.18 -2.17 19.20
CA PRO A 63 -20.91 -2.88 19.26
C PRO A 63 -20.28 -2.96 17.86
N ILE A 64 -19.45 -1.97 17.51
CA ILE A 64 -18.84 -1.86 16.18
C ILE A 64 -17.39 -2.36 16.22
N PRO A 65 -17.04 -3.41 15.44
CA PRO A 65 -15.67 -3.88 15.28
C PRO A 65 -14.79 -2.83 14.61
N LEU A 66 -13.55 -2.71 15.08
CA LEU A 66 -12.49 -1.97 14.42
C LEU A 66 -11.49 -2.96 13.84
N LEU A 67 -11.21 -2.84 12.55
CA LEU A 67 -10.28 -3.67 11.81
C LEU A 67 -8.97 -2.90 11.62
N ALA A 68 -7.90 -3.36 12.27
CA ALA A 68 -6.55 -2.89 11.99
C ALA A 68 -6.03 -3.56 10.71
N ASP A 69 -5.78 -2.76 9.69
CA ASP A 69 -5.24 -3.18 8.41
C ASP A 69 -3.75 -2.80 8.35
N ILE A 70 -2.89 -3.79 8.59
CA ILE A 70 -1.42 -3.65 8.59
C ILE A 70 -0.90 -3.49 7.16
N GLN A 71 0.26 -2.86 7.01
CA GLN A 71 0.78 -2.52 5.68
C GLN A 71 1.28 -3.75 4.92
N GLY A 72 1.99 -4.63 5.62
CA GLY A 72 2.70 -5.75 5.02
C GLY A 72 3.90 -5.29 4.17
N PRO A 73 4.62 -6.25 3.57
CA PRO A 73 5.73 -5.96 2.69
C PRO A 73 5.23 -5.39 1.36
N LYS A 74 5.22 -4.07 1.25
CA LYS A 74 4.79 -3.38 0.02
C LYS A 74 5.99 -2.91 -0.77
N LEU A 75 6.26 -3.60 -1.88
CA LEU A 75 7.30 -3.18 -2.81
C LEU A 75 6.98 -1.82 -3.44
N ARG A 76 7.97 -0.93 -3.50
CA ARG A 76 7.82 0.40 -4.10
C ARG A 76 9.08 0.83 -4.85
N ILE A 77 8.90 1.74 -5.80
CA ILE A 77 10.00 2.51 -6.36
C ILE A 77 10.37 3.69 -5.45
N GLY A 78 11.59 4.18 -5.59
CA GLY A 78 12.09 5.35 -4.91
C GLY A 78 11.58 6.66 -5.53
N ASP A 79 12.44 7.67 -5.48
CA ASP A 79 12.11 9.02 -5.92
C ASP A 79 12.26 9.20 -7.43
N LEU A 80 11.32 9.97 -7.97
CA LEU A 80 11.30 10.51 -9.32
C LEU A 80 11.15 12.03 -9.25
N PRO A 81 11.42 12.76 -10.35
CA PRO A 81 11.09 14.18 -10.45
C PRO A 81 9.64 14.45 -10.07
N SER A 82 9.37 15.65 -9.52
CA SER A 82 8.06 16.03 -8.98
C SER A 82 6.92 15.95 -10.00
N GLU A 83 7.24 16.22 -11.26
CA GLU A 83 6.39 16.14 -12.44
C GLU A 83 6.13 14.70 -12.90
N GLY A 84 6.83 13.73 -12.31
CA GLY A 84 6.86 12.34 -12.73
C GLY A 84 7.66 12.13 -14.00
N VAL A 85 7.65 10.89 -14.51
CA VAL A 85 8.27 10.53 -15.78
C VAL A 85 7.27 9.81 -16.67
N MET A 86 7.36 10.02 -17.98
CA MET A 86 6.53 9.31 -18.95
C MET A 86 7.30 8.10 -19.48
N LEU A 87 6.78 6.89 -19.24
CA LEU A 87 7.31 5.68 -19.85
C LEU A 87 6.58 5.39 -21.15
N HIS A 88 7.31 5.20 -22.23
CA HIS A 88 6.75 4.88 -23.55
C HIS A 88 6.83 3.38 -23.82
N SER A 89 5.76 2.79 -24.38
CA SER A 89 5.77 1.38 -24.78
C SER A 89 6.91 1.11 -25.77
N GLY A 90 7.63 0.01 -25.57
CA GLY A 90 8.80 -0.40 -26.32
C GLY A 90 10.13 0.20 -25.81
N ALA A 91 10.09 1.21 -24.94
CA ALA A 91 11.30 1.77 -24.34
C ALA A 91 11.92 0.80 -23.33
N GLU A 92 13.23 0.96 -23.09
CA GLU A 92 13.92 0.28 -22.01
C GLU A 92 13.73 1.05 -20.70
N PHE A 93 13.59 0.31 -19.60
CA PHE A 93 13.49 0.88 -18.26
C PHE A 93 14.15 -0.06 -17.25
N SER A 94 14.93 0.49 -16.31
CA SER A 94 15.64 -0.29 -15.29
C SER A 94 15.09 -0.02 -13.89
N LEU A 95 14.79 -1.08 -13.15
CA LEU A 95 14.62 -1.00 -11.70
C LEU A 95 15.98 -1.35 -11.08
N THR A 96 16.52 -0.50 -10.21
CA THR A 96 17.87 -0.69 -9.65
C THR A 96 17.90 -0.54 -8.13
N THR A 97 18.75 -1.32 -7.46
CA THR A 97 19.05 -1.14 -6.03
C THR A 97 20.10 -0.07 -5.78
N ARG A 98 20.77 0.42 -6.84
CA ARG A 98 21.75 1.51 -6.76
C ARG A 98 21.04 2.82 -6.36
N ASP A 99 21.76 3.68 -5.64
CA ASP A 99 21.30 5.04 -5.35
C ASP A 99 21.43 5.89 -6.62
N VAL A 100 20.29 6.13 -7.28
CA VAL A 100 20.19 6.89 -8.52
C VAL A 100 19.03 7.87 -8.45
N SER A 101 19.23 9.07 -8.98
CA SER A 101 18.12 9.98 -9.25
C SER A 101 17.22 9.39 -10.33
N GLY A 102 15.98 9.08 -10.00
CA GLY A 102 15.05 8.44 -10.93
C GLY A 102 14.82 9.27 -12.20
N SER A 103 14.60 8.59 -13.32
CA SER A 103 14.38 9.17 -14.64
C SER A 103 13.47 8.27 -15.50
N ALA A 104 13.27 8.63 -16.77
CA ALA A 104 12.56 7.76 -17.73
C ALA A 104 13.36 6.52 -18.17
N ALA A 105 14.64 6.40 -17.77
CA ALA A 105 15.51 5.27 -18.10
C ALA A 105 15.72 4.31 -16.92
N GLU A 106 15.78 4.82 -15.69
CA GLU A 106 15.97 4.00 -14.49
C GLU A 106 15.36 4.63 -13.25
N VAL A 107 15.02 3.81 -12.27
CA VAL A 107 14.58 4.27 -10.94
C VAL A 107 15.12 3.36 -9.84
N HIS A 108 15.48 3.98 -8.72
CA HIS A 108 15.85 3.27 -7.51
C HIS A 108 14.67 2.45 -6.96
N THR A 109 14.96 1.30 -6.37
CA THR A 109 14.05 0.53 -5.53
C THR A 109 14.86 -0.06 -4.37
N PRO A 110 14.39 0.06 -3.11
CA PRO A 110 15.12 -0.48 -1.95
C PRO A 110 15.01 -2.00 -1.83
N HIS A 111 14.43 -2.66 -2.84
CA HIS A 111 14.02 -4.06 -2.79
C HIS A 111 15.04 -4.95 -3.50
N GLU A 112 16.09 -5.33 -2.77
CA GLU A 112 17.13 -6.25 -3.26
C GLU A 112 16.56 -7.62 -3.65
N GLU A 113 15.49 -8.05 -2.99
CA GLU A 113 14.72 -9.24 -3.30
C GLU A 113 14.22 -9.27 -4.76
N LEU A 114 13.93 -8.09 -5.33
CA LEU A 114 13.46 -7.98 -6.70
C LEU A 114 14.55 -8.41 -7.67
N VAL A 115 15.80 -8.00 -7.41
CA VAL A 115 16.96 -8.40 -8.22
C VAL A 115 17.28 -9.88 -8.00
N ALA A 116 17.18 -10.37 -6.76
CA ALA A 116 17.50 -11.74 -6.41
C ALA A 116 16.53 -12.78 -7.01
N ASP A 117 15.23 -12.50 -7.05
CA ASP A 117 14.20 -13.50 -7.33
C ASP A 117 13.55 -13.38 -8.72
N VAL A 118 13.59 -12.20 -9.34
CA VAL A 118 13.01 -12.00 -10.67
C VAL A 118 13.89 -12.62 -11.75
N ARG A 119 13.27 -13.18 -12.78
CA ARG A 119 13.96 -13.81 -13.92
C ARG A 119 13.47 -13.23 -15.25
N PRO A 120 14.30 -13.29 -16.32
CA PRO A 120 13.87 -12.93 -17.66
C PRO A 120 12.53 -13.56 -18.05
N GLY A 121 11.67 -12.78 -18.71
CA GLY A 121 10.31 -13.14 -19.09
C GLY A 121 9.24 -12.81 -18.05
N ALA A 122 9.60 -12.53 -16.79
CA ALA A 122 8.64 -12.09 -15.78
C ALA A 122 8.01 -10.74 -16.14
N VAL A 123 6.79 -10.51 -15.64
CA VAL A 123 6.07 -9.24 -15.85
C VAL A 123 5.96 -8.50 -14.53
N ILE A 124 6.48 -7.27 -14.52
CA ILE A 124 6.41 -6.35 -13.39
C ILE A 124 5.31 -5.31 -13.67
N TYR A 125 4.48 -5.07 -12.67
CA TYR A 125 3.43 -4.06 -12.72
C TYR A 125 3.82 -2.89 -11.83
N LEU A 126 3.67 -1.68 -12.37
CA LEU A 126 3.86 -0.43 -11.65
C LEU A 126 2.55 0.36 -11.64
N ALA A 127 2.48 1.32 -10.72
CA ALA A 127 1.36 2.26 -10.60
C ALA A 127 -0.01 1.56 -10.57
N ASP A 128 -0.18 0.62 -9.63
CA ASP A 128 -1.41 -0.13 -9.43
C ASP A 128 -1.88 -0.93 -10.66
N GLY A 129 -0.92 -1.31 -11.52
CA GLY A 129 -1.14 -2.17 -12.69
C GLY A 129 -1.31 -1.43 -14.01
N THR A 130 -1.30 -0.10 -14.02
CA THR A 130 -1.44 0.69 -15.26
C THR A 130 -0.21 0.59 -16.15
N ILE A 131 0.97 0.42 -15.57
CA ILE A 131 2.23 0.26 -16.29
C ILE A 131 2.69 -1.18 -16.19
N ARG A 132 3.16 -1.74 -17.31
CA ARG A 132 3.62 -3.13 -17.40
C ARG A 132 5.01 -3.18 -18.02
N LEU A 133 5.91 -3.87 -17.36
CA LEU A 133 7.28 -4.07 -17.77
C LEU A 133 7.53 -5.57 -17.97
N ARG A 134 8.30 -5.93 -18.99
CA ARG A 134 8.81 -7.29 -19.18
C ARG A 134 10.28 -7.31 -18.84
N VAL A 135 10.68 -8.24 -18.00
CA VAL A 135 12.08 -8.42 -17.62
C VAL A 135 12.83 -9.04 -18.78
N GLU A 136 13.88 -8.38 -19.23
CA GLU A 136 14.75 -8.85 -20.30
C GLU A 136 16.00 -9.52 -19.72
N SER A 137 16.61 -8.89 -18.71
CA SER A 137 17.79 -9.42 -18.02
C SER A 137 17.88 -8.89 -16.60
N VAL A 138 18.69 -9.58 -15.78
CA VAL A 138 18.93 -9.20 -14.38
C VAL A 138 20.44 -9.24 -14.15
N THR A 139 20.97 -8.20 -13.52
CA THR A 139 22.36 -8.12 -13.05
C THR A 139 22.40 -8.22 -11.53
N ASP A 140 23.56 -8.01 -10.91
CA ASP A 140 23.67 -8.00 -9.44
C ASP A 140 22.87 -6.87 -8.78
N THR A 141 22.53 -5.81 -9.52
CA THR A 141 21.86 -4.62 -8.97
C THR A 141 20.68 -4.11 -9.80
N ASP A 142 20.53 -4.57 -11.05
CA ASP A 142 19.54 -4.02 -11.97
C ASP A 142 18.63 -5.11 -12.53
N VAL A 143 17.33 -4.82 -12.58
CA VAL A 143 16.35 -5.54 -13.40
C VAL A 143 16.12 -4.70 -14.66
N LYS A 144 16.68 -5.15 -15.79
CA LYS A 144 16.50 -4.50 -17.09
C LYS A 144 15.18 -4.96 -17.70
N THR A 145 14.36 -4.02 -18.13
CA THR A 145 13.03 -4.30 -18.63
C THR A 145 12.72 -3.57 -19.93
N SER A 146 11.78 -4.11 -20.70
CA SER A 146 11.09 -3.40 -21.78
C SER A 146 9.69 -3.00 -21.33
N VAL A 147 9.26 -1.78 -21.69
CA VAL A 147 7.93 -1.28 -21.34
C VAL A 147 6.89 -1.91 -22.26
N LEU A 148 6.05 -2.79 -21.75
CA LEU A 148 4.92 -3.35 -22.49
C LEU A 148 3.77 -2.34 -22.61
N THR A 149 3.44 -1.71 -21.48
CA THR A 149 2.38 -0.70 -21.40
C THR A 149 2.93 0.51 -20.66
N GLY A 150 3.08 1.62 -21.38
CA GLY A 150 3.59 2.88 -20.86
C GLY A 150 2.56 3.69 -20.07
N GLY A 151 3.01 4.80 -19.49
CA GLY A 151 2.19 5.70 -18.69
C GLY A 151 3.01 6.65 -17.83
N ALA A 152 2.32 7.56 -17.15
CA ALA A 152 2.95 8.45 -16.18
C ALA A 152 3.29 7.70 -14.89
N LEU A 153 4.56 7.78 -14.47
CA LEU A 153 5.09 7.18 -13.27
C LEU A 153 5.52 8.28 -12.30
N PHE A 154 5.16 8.13 -11.02
CA PHE A 154 5.48 9.08 -9.95
C PHE A 154 6.22 8.35 -8.82
N SER A 155 6.82 9.08 -7.89
CA SER A 155 7.55 8.50 -6.75
C SER A 155 6.69 7.56 -5.91
N HIS A 156 7.34 6.57 -5.28
CA HIS A 156 6.74 5.66 -4.29
C HIS A 156 5.56 4.81 -4.79
N LYS A 157 5.41 4.67 -6.10
CA LYS A 157 4.40 3.77 -6.69
C LYS A 157 4.73 2.33 -6.38
N GLY A 158 3.68 1.52 -6.17
CA GLY A 158 3.81 0.11 -5.83
C GLY A 158 4.34 -0.71 -6.99
N ILE A 159 5.14 -1.73 -6.66
CA ILE A 159 5.61 -2.77 -7.57
C ILE A 159 4.83 -4.04 -7.25
N ASN A 160 4.36 -4.74 -8.28
CA ASN A 160 3.75 -6.05 -8.13
C ASN A 160 4.32 -7.01 -9.18
N VAL A 161 4.68 -8.23 -8.77
CA VAL A 161 5.32 -9.23 -9.64
C VAL A 161 4.59 -10.56 -9.50
N PRO A 162 3.42 -10.73 -10.14
CA PRO A 162 2.64 -11.96 -10.03
C PRO A 162 3.41 -13.15 -10.62
N GLY A 163 3.32 -14.29 -9.94
CA GLY A 163 3.98 -15.52 -10.37
C GLY A 163 5.46 -15.64 -9.97
N VAL A 164 6.02 -14.63 -9.29
CA VAL A 164 7.35 -14.70 -8.68
C VAL A 164 7.20 -14.85 -7.18
N SER A 165 7.85 -15.86 -6.60
CA SER A 165 7.95 -16.00 -5.15
C SER A 165 9.15 -15.19 -4.67
N LEU A 166 8.88 -14.11 -3.95
CA LEU A 166 9.92 -13.25 -3.37
C LEU A 166 10.36 -13.88 -2.05
N SER A 167 11.51 -14.56 -2.10
CA SER A 167 11.96 -15.54 -1.12
C SER A 167 12.47 -14.91 0.17
N SER A 168 12.96 -13.68 0.12
CA SER A 168 13.54 -12.96 1.26
C SER A 168 12.60 -11.93 1.90
N ILE A 169 11.37 -11.80 1.42
CA ILE A 169 10.39 -10.89 2.01
C ILE A 169 9.73 -11.53 3.22
N PRO A 170 9.88 -10.98 4.44
CA PRO A 170 9.15 -11.46 5.60
C PRO A 170 7.66 -11.12 5.47
N THR A 171 6.79 -12.02 5.96
CA THR A 171 5.33 -11.79 5.95
C THR A 171 4.93 -10.58 6.81
N LEU A 172 5.69 -10.30 7.87
CA LEU A 172 5.55 -9.12 8.72
C LEU A 172 6.84 -8.32 8.66
N THR A 173 6.73 -7.03 8.38
CA THR A 173 7.85 -6.10 8.47
C THR A 173 8.06 -5.66 9.93
N GLU A 174 9.24 -5.09 10.23
CA GLU A 174 9.47 -4.47 11.56
C GLU A 174 8.44 -3.38 11.89
N LYS A 175 7.96 -2.67 10.86
CA LYS A 175 6.88 -1.70 11.01
C LYS A 175 5.59 -2.40 11.42
N ASP A 176 5.21 -3.47 10.72
CA ASP A 176 4.00 -4.22 11.02
C ASP A 176 4.03 -4.77 12.45
N GLU A 177 5.18 -5.25 12.92
CA GLU A 177 5.29 -5.70 14.31
C GLU A 177 5.07 -4.57 15.33
N ARG A 178 5.61 -3.37 15.07
CA ARG A 178 5.36 -2.19 15.92
C ARG A 178 3.90 -1.76 15.89
N ASP A 179 3.28 -1.83 14.71
CA ASP A 179 1.86 -1.50 14.54
C ASP A 179 0.98 -2.52 15.27
N LEU A 180 1.25 -3.81 15.15
CA LEU A 180 0.53 -4.88 15.86
C LEU A 180 0.64 -4.75 17.38
N ARG A 181 1.82 -4.39 17.91
CA ARG A 181 1.99 -4.07 19.34
C ARG A 181 1.11 -2.89 19.74
N SER A 182 1.09 -1.83 18.93
CA SER A 182 0.25 -0.66 19.18
C SER A 182 -1.24 -1.00 19.16
N VAL A 183 -1.68 -1.87 18.25
CA VAL A 183 -3.07 -2.37 18.18
C VAL A 183 -3.41 -3.15 19.44
N ALA A 184 -2.56 -4.08 19.87
CA ALA A 184 -2.77 -4.85 21.10
C ALA A 184 -2.89 -3.94 22.35
N ASP A 185 -2.12 -2.85 22.41
CA ASP A 185 -2.19 -1.86 23.50
C ASP A 185 -3.47 -1.00 23.47
N MET A 186 -4.17 -0.93 22.33
CA MET A 186 -5.43 -0.15 22.20
C MET A 186 -6.68 -0.95 22.57
N GLY A 187 -6.64 -2.29 22.45
CA GLY A 187 -7.81 -3.18 22.59
C GLY A 187 -8.57 -3.37 21.28
#